data_AF-A0A6I4SPB3-F1
#
_entry.id   AF-A0A6I4SPB3-F1
#
_cell.length_a   1.000
_cell.length_b   1.000
_cell.length_c   1.000
_cell.angle_alpha   90.00
_cell.angle_beta   90.00
_cell.angle_gamma   90.00
#
_symmetry.space_group_name_H-M   'P 1'
#
loop_
_entity.id
_entity.type
_entity.pdbx_description
1 polymer ?
#
loop_
_entity_poly.entity_id
_entity_poly.type
_entity_poly.pdbx_seq_one_letter_code
_entity_poly.pdbx_strand_id
1 'polypeptide(L)'
;MYSPTLGRFMQTDPIGYSDGMNQLAYVGNDPLNFNDPTGLAKVCVIPPGSRIRKCILVDGDGDGDADEDDISGADKIALGRAFRGFILGTRHKDITGFAKPASGQGSENSRNWAYIIGQFAGAVFSDAGYDWSKVKGIWVGYKKDEPAAWSDGSRIALNTKFSFWKKNASDAARLILHESLHTNYSYWGASNAPWRLYWNHSWLDGKAKGLLKEGGLGGDGCIAYMVFKKC
;
A
#
# COMPACT_ATOMS: atom_id res chain seq x y z
N MET A 1 -25.83 -25.62 -33.27
CA MET A 1 -27.08 -26.23 -32.72
C MET A 1 -27.19 -25.87 -31.24
N TYR A 2 -28.34 -25.33 -30.80
CA TYR A 2 -28.60 -24.84 -29.43
C TYR A 2 -29.33 -25.89 -28.60
N SER A 3 -28.98 -26.06 -27.31
CA SER A 3 -29.74 -26.89 -26.37
C SER A 3 -30.58 -26.01 -25.44
N PRO A 4 -31.92 -25.93 -25.62
CA PRO A 4 -32.79 -25.12 -24.79
C PRO A 4 -32.88 -25.60 -23.33
N THR A 5 -32.51 -26.84 -23.04
CA THR A 5 -32.63 -27.42 -21.69
C THR A 5 -31.40 -27.15 -20.81
N LEU A 6 -30.23 -26.89 -21.41
CA LEU A 6 -28.94 -26.75 -20.70
C LEU A 6 -28.28 -25.37 -20.83
N GLY A 7 -28.87 -24.45 -21.60
CA GLY A 7 -28.40 -23.07 -21.69
C GLY A 7 -27.02 -22.89 -22.32
N ARG A 8 -26.63 -23.72 -23.29
CA ARG A 8 -25.39 -23.53 -24.09
C ARG A 8 -25.50 -24.10 -25.51
N PHE A 9 -24.76 -23.51 -26.45
CA PHE A 9 -24.59 -24.05 -27.80
C PHE A 9 -23.55 -25.19 -27.78
N MET A 10 -23.80 -26.25 -28.54
CA MET A 10 -22.96 -27.47 -28.53
C MET A 10 -21.82 -27.44 -29.55
N GLN A 11 -21.46 -26.27 -30.05
CA GLN A 11 -20.27 -26.06 -30.88
C GLN A 11 -19.83 -24.59 -30.82
N THR A 12 -18.52 -24.38 -30.85
CA THR A 12 -17.86 -23.06 -30.78
C THR A 12 -17.75 -22.42 -32.17
N ASP A 13 -18.09 -21.14 -32.27
CA ASP A 13 -17.91 -20.34 -33.49
C ASP A 13 -16.82 -19.26 -33.27
N PRO A 14 -15.80 -19.14 -34.14
CA PRO A 14 -14.70 -18.20 -34.01
C PRO A 14 -15.09 -16.82 -34.59
N ILE A 15 -14.75 -15.76 -33.84
CA ILE A 15 -14.77 -14.34 -34.23
C ILE A 15 -16.11 -13.59 -33.98
N GLY A 16 -16.21 -13.04 -32.76
CA GLY A 16 -16.38 -11.58 -32.53
C GLY A 16 -17.71 -10.86 -32.79
N TYR A 17 -18.36 -10.49 -31.68
CA TYR A 17 -19.12 -9.27 -31.31
C TYR A 17 -20.02 -8.51 -32.33
N SER A 18 -21.31 -8.44 -32.00
CA SER A 18 -22.09 -7.19 -32.05
C SER A 18 -23.26 -7.34 -31.07
N ASP A 19 -23.08 -6.82 -29.86
CA ASP A 19 -23.64 -5.55 -29.39
C ASP A 19 -24.95 -5.79 -28.62
N GLY A 20 -25.03 -5.23 -27.43
CA GLY A 20 -25.86 -5.74 -26.34
C GLY A 20 -27.37 -5.47 -26.48
N MET A 21 -28.14 -6.11 -25.60
CA MET A 21 -29.08 -5.48 -24.66
C MET A 21 -29.93 -6.59 -24.01
N ASN A 22 -29.42 -7.03 -22.86
CA ASN A 22 -30.14 -7.63 -21.74
C ASN A 22 -30.44 -9.16 -21.77
N GLN A 23 -30.01 -9.83 -20.68
CA GLN A 23 -30.83 -10.67 -19.78
C GLN A 23 -30.13 -11.89 -19.13
N LEU A 24 -28.79 -12.03 -19.19
CA LEU A 24 -28.01 -13.05 -18.46
C LEU A 24 -26.60 -12.56 -18.00
N ALA A 25 -26.46 -11.32 -17.53
CA ALA A 25 -25.14 -10.71 -17.34
C ALA A 25 -24.45 -11.07 -16.00
N TYR A 26 -23.63 -12.12 -16.03
CA TYR A 26 -22.47 -12.26 -15.14
C TYR A 26 -21.40 -11.24 -15.60
N VAL A 27 -20.87 -10.42 -14.67
CA VAL A 27 -19.79 -9.43 -14.88
C VAL A 27 -20.07 -8.37 -15.96
N GLY A 28 -21.28 -7.78 -16.04
CA GLY A 28 -21.50 -6.60 -16.91
C GLY A 28 -21.08 -6.78 -18.38
N ASN A 29 -21.19 -8.01 -18.91
CA ASN A 29 -20.70 -8.41 -20.23
C ASN A 29 -19.17 -8.34 -20.45
N ASP A 30 -18.39 -8.34 -19.38
CA ASP A 30 -16.94 -8.50 -19.44
C ASP A 30 -16.36 -9.49 -18.38
N PRO A 31 -16.81 -10.76 -18.36
CA PRO A 31 -16.11 -11.84 -17.66
C PRO A 31 -14.81 -12.27 -18.37
N LEU A 32 -14.44 -11.63 -19.48
CA LEU A 32 -13.28 -11.96 -20.31
C LEU A 32 -12.03 -11.12 -19.98
N ASN A 33 -12.12 -10.04 -19.19
CA ASN A 33 -10.96 -9.19 -18.84
C ASN A 33 -10.45 -9.28 -17.39
N PHE A 34 -11.05 -10.09 -16.53
CA PHE A 34 -10.53 -10.32 -15.17
C PHE A 34 -10.57 -11.80 -14.80
N ASN A 35 -9.88 -12.62 -15.59
CA ASN A 35 -9.11 -13.70 -15.02
C ASN A 35 -7.66 -13.22 -15.07
N ASP A 36 -7.20 -12.57 -13.99
CA ASP A 36 -5.81 -12.13 -13.87
C ASP A 36 -4.95 -13.35 -13.52
N PRO A 37 -4.14 -13.89 -14.45
CA PRO A 37 -3.32 -15.06 -14.19
C PRO A 37 -2.17 -14.78 -13.22
N THR A 38 -1.94 -13.52 -12.85
CA THR A 38 -0.96 -13.19 -11.81
C THR A 38 -1.52 -13.45 -10.44
N GLY A 39 -2.84 -13.32 -10.26
CA GLY A 39 -3.54 -13.50 -9.00
C GLY A 39 -3.48 -12.32 -8.00
N LEU A 40 -2.62 -11.33 -8.26
CA LEU A 40 -2.30 -10.31 -7.25
C LEU A 40 -3.49 -9.40 -6.96
N ALA A 41 -3.58 -8.93 -5.72
CA ALA A 41 -4.61 -7.96 -5.36
C ALA A 41 -4.42 -6.65 -6.16
N LYS A 42 -5.48 -6.26 -6.89
CA LYS A 42 -5.51 -5.03 -7.69
C LYS A 42 -6.10 -3.87 -6.92
N VAL A 43 -5.32 -2.80 -6.75
CA VAL A 43 -5.83 -1.50 -6.28
C VAL A 43 -6.00 -0.58 -7.48
N CYS A 44 -7.25 -0.18 -7.75
CA CYS A 44 -7.61 0.57 -8.95
C CYS A 44 -8.26 1.92 -8.65
N VAL A 45 -8.02 2.89 -9.52
CA VAL A 45 -8.69 4.20 -9.52
C VAL A 45 -9.15 4.56 -10.92
N ILE A 46 -10.24 5.32 -11.01
CA ILE A 46 -10.74 5.86 -12.28
C ILE A 46 -10.21 7.30 -12.44
N PRO A 47 -9.45 7.61 -13.52
CA PRO A 47 -9.07 8.98 -13.86
C PRO A 47 -10.29 9.86 -14.14
N PRO A 48 -10.28 11.16 -13.77
CA PRO A 48 -11.38 12.07 -14.12
C PRO A 48 -11.62 12.07 -15.63
N GLY A 49 -12.86 11.94 -16.07
CA GLY A 49 -13.24 11.92 -17.49
C GLY A 49 -12.88 10.63 -18.25
N SER A 50 -12.34 9.60 -17.59
CA SER A 50 -12.04 8.30 -18.20
C SER A 50 -13.01 7.22 -17.72
N ARG A 51 -13.29 6.23 -18.59
CA ARG A 51 -13.96 4.97 -18.22
C ARG A 51 -12.97 3.82 -17.99
N ILE A 52 -11.70 4.03 -18.32
CA ILE A 52 -10.62 3.04 -18.18
C ILE A 52 -9.99 3.21 -16.79
N ARG A 53 -9.96 2.12 -16.01
CA ARG A 53 -9.32 2.08 -14.69
C ARG A 53 -7.80 2.05 -14.83
N LYS A 54 -7.09 2.74 -13.94
CA LYS A 54 -5.66 2.55 -13.71
C LYS A 54 -5.49 1.72 -12.45
N CYS A 55 -4.68 0.67 -12.52
CA CYS A 55 -4.49 -0.28 -11.44
C CYS A 55 -3.01 -0.49 -11.16
N ILE A 56 -2.72 -0.88 -9.93
CA ILE A 56 -1.42 -1.33 -9.47
C ILE A 56 -1.57 -2.69 -8.81
N LEU A 57 -0.55 -3.55 -8.95
CA LEU A 57 -0.51 -4.87 -8.35
C LEU A 57 0.19 -4.79 -7.00
N VAL A 58 -0.43 -5.38 -5.99
CA VAL A 58 0.10 -5.50 -4.63
C VAL A 58 -0.11 -6.91 -4.12
N ASP A 59 0.76 -7.31 -3.20
CA ASP A 59 0.70 -8.56 -2.45
C ASP A 59 0.10 -8.25 -1.07
N GLY A 60 -0.97 -8.95 -0.67
CA GLY A 60 -1.76 -8.53 0.49
C GLY A 60 -1.17 -8.94 1.83
N ASP A 61 -0.60 -10.14 1.92
CA ASP A 61 -0.15 -10.72 3.19
C ASP A 61 1.33 -11.16 3.19
N GLY A 62 1.98 -11.14 2.03
CA GLY A 62 3.40 -11.39 1.90
C GLY A 62 3.81 -12.84 1.80
N ASP A 63 2.88 -13.74 1.52
CA ASP A 63 3.21 -15.13 1.20
C ASP A 63 3.72 -15.31 -0.25
N GLY A 64 3.58 -14.26 -1.07
CA GLY A 64 4.06 -14.21 -2.45
C GLY A 64 3.20 -15.03 -3.40
N ASP A 65 2.06 -15.52 -2.92
CA ASP A 65 0.96 -15.87 -3.78
C ASP A 65 0.16 -14.61 -4.10
N ALA A 66 -0.91 -14.87 -4.81
CA ALA A 66 -1.57 -13.87 -5.58
C ALA A 66 -3.02 -14.32 -5.57
N ASP A 67 -3.64 -14.19 -4.41
CA ASP A 67 -5.05 -14.45 -4.29
C ASP A 67 -5.79 -13.12 -4.19
N GLU A 68 -6.93 -13.01 -4.88
CA GLU A 68 -7.70 -11.77 -4.88
C GLU A 68 -8.30 -11.45 -3.49
N ASP A 69 -8.22 -12.40 -2.55
CA ASP A 69 -8.80 -12.39 -1.21
C ASP A 69 -7.87 -11.83 -0.12
N ASP A 70 -6.57 -11.61 -0.40
CA ASP A 70 -5.61 -11.08 0.58
C ASP A 70 -5.97 -9.67 1.06
N ILE A 71 -6.76 -8.95 0.25
CA ILE A 71 -7.20 -7.58 0.51
C ILE A 71 -8.71 -7.47 0.30
N SER A 72 -9.43 -7.06 1.34
CA SER A 72 -10.87 -6.85 1.26
C SER A 72 -11.25 -5.75 0.26
N GLY A 73 -12.47 -5.80 -0.28
CA GLY A 73 -12.97 -4.74 -1.17
C GLY A 73 -12.99 -3.35 -0.53
N ALA A 74 -13.23 -3.27 0.79
CA ALA A 74 -13.20 -2.01 1.54
C ALA A 74 -11.78 -1.43 1.63
N ASP A 75 -10.79 -2.30 1.83
CA ASP A 75 -9.38 -1.96 1.90
C ASP A 75 -8.84 -1.49 0.55
N LYS A 76 -9.20 -2.19 -0.55
CA LYS A 76 -8.92 -1.75 -1.93
C LYS A 76 -9.43 -0.33 -2.19
N ILE A 77 -10.65 0.00 -1.72
CA ILE A 77 -11.23 1.34 -1.84
C ILE A 77 -10.47 2.36 -1.00
N ALA A 78 -10.12 2.03 0.25
CA ALA A 78 -9.38 2.92 1.14
C ALA A 78 -7.99 3.27 0.59
N LEU A 79 -7.26 2.26 0.12
CA LEU A 79 -5.95 2.43 -0.53
C LEU A 79 -6.07 3.24 -1.82
N GLY A 80 -7.05 2.94 -2.67
CA GLY A 80 -7.29 3.68 -3.91
C GLY A 80 -7.62 5.16 -3.68
N ARG A 81 -8.27 5.51 -2.56
CA ARG A 81 -8.51 6.90 -2.17
C ARG A 81 -7.24 7.58 -1.65
N ALA A 82 -6.51 6.92 -0.76
CA ALA A 82 -5.30 7.44 -0.15
C ALA A 82 -4.19 7.67 -1.20
N PHE A 83 -3.93 6.67 -2.04
CA PHE A 83 -2.82 6.63 -2.98
C PHE A 83 -3.24 6.95 -4.42
N ARG A 84 -4.36 7.67 -4.58
CA ARG A 84 -4.91 8.02 -5.89
C ARG A 84 -3.89 8.73 -6.79
N GLY A 85 -3.12 9.67 -6.23
CA GLY A 85 -2.12 10.44 -6.98
C GLY A 85 -1.07 9.52 -7.59
N PHE A 86 -0.54 8.59 -6.78
CA PHE A 86 0.43 7.58 -7.20
C PHE A 86 -0.11 6.71 -8.34
N ILE A 87 -1.32 6.15 -8.17
CA ILE A 87 -1.90 5.24 -9.16
C ILE A 87 -2.23 5.99 -10.47
N LEU A 88 -2.72 7.24 -10.39
CA LEU A 88 -3.00 8.06 -11.56
C LEU A 88 -1.73 8.50 -12.30
N GLY A 89 -0.65 8.76 -11.55
CA GLY A 89 0.67 9.18 -12.04
C GLY A 89 1.38 8.15 -12.93
N THR A 90 0.71 7.02 -13.21
CA THR A 90 1.15 5.86 -14.01
C THR A 90 2.38 5.17 -13.47
N ARG A 91 2.28 3.84 -13.37
CA ARG A 91 3.28 2.93 -13.96
C ARG A 91 2.76 1.51 -14.29
N HIS A 92 1.48 1.16 -14.11
CA HIS A 92 1.07 -0.27 -14.11
C HIS A 92 2.07 -1.13 -13.30
N LYS A 93 2.63 -0.51 -12.26
CA LYS A 93 3.88 -0.95 -11.64
C LYS A 93 3.52 -2.17 -10.83
N ASP A 94 4.26 -3.24 -11.03
CA ASP A 94 4.34 -4.22 -9.98
C ASP A 94 5.17 -3.62 -8.83
N ILE A 95 4.55 -3.45 -7.66
CA ILE A 95 5.24 -2.95 -6.45
C ILE A 95 5.40 -4.02 -5.37
N THR A 96 5.03 -5.26 -5.65
CA THR A 96 5.18 -6.40 -4.73
C THR A 96 6.62 -6.52 -4.22
N GLY A 97 7.61 -6.30 -5.09
CA GLY A 97 9.04 -6.32 -4.74
C GLY A 97 9.50 -5.24 -3.75
N PHE A 98 8.67 -4.23 -3.45
CA PHE A 98 8.96 -3.24 -2.41
C PHE A 98 8.43 -3.63 -1.04
N ALA A 99 7.78 -4.78 -0.91
CA ALA A 99 7.29 -5.20 0.39
C ALA A 99 8.43 -5.51 1.37
N LYS A 100 8.11 -5.40 2.66
CA LYS A 100 9.01 -5.79 3.74
C LYS A 100 8.24 -6.66 4.72
N PRO A 101 8.83 -7.77 5.19
CA PRO A 101 8.13 -8.72 6.04
C PRO A 101 7.60 -8.02 7.28
N ALA A 102 6.30 -8.19 7.53
CA ALA A 102 5.60 -7.62 8.66
C ALA A 102 5.48 -8.66 9.78
N SER A 103 6.04 -8.37 10.95
CA SER A 103 6.08 -9.30 12.10
C SER A 103 5.64 -8.61 13.39
N GLY A 104 5.46 -9.35 14.49
CA GLY A 104 5.19 -8.78 15.81
C GLY A 104 3.85 -9.21 16.42
N GLN A 105 3.45 -8.50 17.47
CA GLN A 105 2.30 -8.85 18.32
C GLN A 105 0.98 -8.22 17.85
N GLY A 106 0.99 -7.42 16.78
CA GLY A 106 -0.21 -6.88 16.17
C GLY A 106 -1.08 -7.96 15.52
N SER A 107 -2.37 -7.66 15.35
CA SER A 107 -3.26 -8.56 14.61
C SER A 107 -2.73 -8.79 13.19
N GLU A 108 -3.06 -9.94 12.60
CA GLU A 108 -2.78 -10.26 11.21
C GLU A 108 -3.18 -9.14 10.26
N ASN A 109 -4.43 -8.67 10.36
CA ASN A 109 -4.89 -7.51 9.60
C ASN A 109 -3.97 -6.27 9.76
N SER A 110 -3.44 -6.00 10.97
CA SER A 110 -2.52 -4.87 11.16
C SER A 110 -1.17 -5.09 10.50
N ARG A 111 -0.70 -6.35 10.43
CA ARG A 111 0.55 -6.73 9.77
C ARG A 111 0.39 -6.68 8.25
N ASN A 112 -0.68 -7.25 7.70
CA ASN A 112 -1.00 -7.21 6.27
C ASN A 112 -1.17 -5.75 5.81
N TRP A 113 -1.87 -4.92 6.60
CA TRP A 113 -1.99 -3.49 6.31
C TRP A 113 -0.64 -2.77 6.27
N ALA A 114 0.26 -3.05 7.22
CA ALA A 114 1.61 -2.49 7.22
C ALA A 114 2.45 -2.99 6.05
N TYR A 115 2.27 -4.26 5.66
CA TYR A 115 2.94 -4.89 4.51
C TYR A 115 2.55 -4.21 3.20
N ILE A 116 1.23 -4.08 2.94
CA ILE A 116 0.68 -3.46 1.72
C ILE A 116 1.12 -2.00 1.63
N ILE A 117 0.96 -1.22 2.71
CA ILE A 117 1.37 0.19 2.72
C ILE A 117 2.88 0.32 2.57
N GLY A 118 3.65 -0.62 3.11
CA GLY A 118 5.09 -0.73 2.93
C GLY A 118 5.49 -0.83 1.47
N GLN A 119 4.72 -1.51 0.61
CA GLN A 119 4.99 -1.58 -0.83
C GLN A 119 4.87 -0.21 -1.50
N PHE A 120 3.81 0.55 -1.20
CA PHE A 120 3.62 1.90 -1.74
C PHE A 120 4.72 2.85 -1.26
N ALA A 121 4.97 2.86 0.06
CA ALA A 121 6.01 3.70 0.65
C ALA A 121 7.40 3.35 0.09
N GLY A 122 7.72 2.06 0.00
CA GLY A 122 9.00 1.57 -0.53
C GLY A 122 9.21 1.89 -2.01
N ALA A 123 8.15 1.81 -2.82
CA ALA A 123 8.19 2.20 -4.21
C ALA A 123 8.52 3.69 -4.38
N VAL A 124 7.84 4.56 -3.60
CA VAL A 124 8.09 6.01 -3.60
C VAL A 124 9.49 6.34 -3.07
N PHE A 125 9.90 5.69 -1.99
CA PHE A 125 11.22 5.91 -1.39
C PHE A 125 12.34 5.54 -2.37
N SER A 126 12.19 4.40 -3.05
CA SER A 126 13.12 3.92 -4.06
C SER A 126 13.14 4.80 -5.31
N ASP A 127 11.97 5.24 -5.79
CA ASP A 127 11.85 6.15 -6.94
C ASP A 127 12.50 7.52 -6.65
N ALA A 128 12.53 7.93 -5.39
CA ALA A 128 13.26 9.12 -4.93
C ALA A 128 14.78 8.90 -4.73
N GLY A 129 15.31 7.72 -5.09
CA GLY A 129 16.74 7.41 -5.08
C GLY A 129 17.30 6.92 -3.74
N TYR A 130 16.45 6.59 -2.77
CA TYR A 130 16.89 6.01 -1.50
C TYR A 130 17.05 4.49 -1.56
N ASP A 131 17.95 3.94 -0.74
CA ASP A 131 18.21 2.51 -0.69
C ASP A 131 17.20 1.79 0.21
N TRP A 132 16.14 1.29 -0.40
CA TRP A 132 15.09 0.52 0.27
C TRP A 132 15.56 -0.86 0.76
N SER A 133 16.72 -1.35 0.32
CA SER A 133 17.27 -2.62 0.81
C SER A 133 17.75 -2.55 2.26
N LYS A 134 17.98 -1.33 2.78
CA LYS A 134 18.38 -1.09 4.18
C LYS A 134 17.26 -1.32 5.17
N VAL A 135 16.01 -1.14 4.76
CA VAL A 135 14.85 -1.56 5.56
C VAL A 135 14.74 -3.08 5.44
N LYS A 136 14.85 -3.79 6.56
CA LYS A 136 14.84 -5.26 6.62
C LYS A 136 13.48 -5.84 6.99
N GLY A 137 12.60 -5.05 7.58
CA GLY A 137 11.28 -5.52 8.02
C GLY A 137 10.49 -4.44 8.73
N ILE A 138 9.20 -4.71 8.89
CA ILE A 138 8.28 -3.88 9.67
C ILE A 138 7.81 -4.71 10.86
N TRP A 139 7.94 -4.16 12.06
CA TRP A 139 7.40 -4.74 13.27
C TRP A 139 6.11 -4.01 13.64
N VAL A 140 5.04 -4.74 13.93
CA VAL A 140 3.74 -4.21 14.31
C VAL A 140 3.36 -4.79 15.65
N GLY A 141 3.10 -3.94 16.63
CA GLY A 141 2.69 -4.42 17.95
C GLY A 141 2.52 -3.29 18.95
N TYR A 142 2.16 -3.66 20.18
CA TYR A 142 2.02 -2.69 21.27
C TYR A 142 3.23 -2.74 22.18
N LYS A 143 3.83 -1.59 22.42
CA LYS A 143 4.74 -1.40 23.53
C LYS A 143 4.33 -0.16 24.31
N LYS A 144 4.26 -0.34 25.63
CA LYS A 144 3.85 0.71 26.56
C LYS A 144 4.91 1.81 26.54
N ASP A 145 4.45 3.06 26.57
CA ASP A 145 5.28 4.28 26.63
C ASP A 145 6.22 4.49 25.43
N GLU A 146 6.00 3.76 24.33
CA GLU A 146 6.68 4.00 23.06
C GLU A 146 5.88 4.93 22.12
N PRO A 147 6.57 5.64 21.20
CA PRO A 147 5.94 6.49 20.20
C PRO A 147 5.06 5.71 19.20
N ALA A 148 4.38 6.44 18.32
CA ALA A 148 3.54 5.86 17.27
C ALA A 148 4.33 5.00 16.27
N ALA A 149 5.59 5.37 16.02
CA ALA A 149 6.55 4.57 15.29
C ALA A 149 7.97 4.84 15.81
N TRP A 150 8.89 3.90 15.56
CA TRP A 150 10.32 4.04 15.81
C TRP A 150 11.13 3.14 14.88
N SER A 151 12.46 3.33 14.86
CA SER A 151 13.39 2.56 14.05
C SER A 151 14.65 2.20 14.84
N ASP A 152 15.16 0.98 14.66
CA ASP A 152 16.49 0.57 15.16
C ASP A 152 17.63 0.84 14.15
N GLY A 153 17.34 1.51 13.04
CA GLY A 153 18.28 1.74 11.95
C GLY A 153 18.26 0.65 10.87
N SER A 154 17.50 -0.43 11.06
CA SER A 154 17.29 -1.47 10.04
C SER A 154 15.84 -1.95 9.94
N ARG A 155 15.08 -1.87 11.02
CA ARG A 155 13.66 -2.25 11.10
C ARG A 155 12.84 -1.05 11.52
N ILE A 156 11.65 -0.98 10.96
CA ILE A 156 10.63 0.02 11.30
C ILE A 156 9.65 -0.64 12.25
N ALA A 157 9.23 0.04 13.29
CA ALA A 157 8.23 -0.44 14.22
C ALA A 157 7.01 0.49 14.24
N LEU A 158 5.81 -0.06 14.14
CA LEU A 158 4.53 0.64 14.19
C LEU A 158 3.75 0.22 15.44
N ASN A 159 3.41 1.21 16.27
CA ASN A 159 2.78 0.97 17.56
C ASN A 159 1.25 0.90 17.43
N THR A 160 0.67 -0.25 17.74
CA THR A 160 -0.78 -0.50 17.58
C THR A 160 -1.65 0.23 18.59
N LYS A 161 -1.07 0.83 19.65
CA LYS A 161 -1.77 1.76 20.58
C LYS A 161 -2.39 2.93 19.82
N PHE A 162 -1.72 3.36 18.76
CA PHE A 162 -2.11 4.52 17.99
C PHE A 162 -2.98 4.10 16.82
N SER A 163 -4.30 4.11 17.01
CA SER A 163 -5.22 3.57 16.00
C SER A 163 -5.31 4.39 14.71
N PHE A 164 -4.76 5.61 14.65
CA PHE A 164 -4.90 6.51 13.50
C PHE A 164 -4.26 5.95 12.22
N TRP A 165 -3.07 5.34 12.30
CA TRP A 165 -2.35 4.86 11.12
C TRP A 165 -3.02 3.62 10.50
N LYS A 166 -3.74 2.84 11.31
CA LYS A 166 -4.59 1.73 10.82
C LYS A 166 -5.85 2.20 10.10
N LYS A 167 -6.26 3.45 10.34
CA LYS A 167 -7.46 4.05 9.72
C LYS A 167 -7.13 4.92 8.52
N ASN A 168 -5.87 5.34 8.38
CA ASN A 168 -5.42 6.22 7.33
C ASN A 168 -4.11 5.72 6.72
N ALA A 169 -4.21 5.16 5.51
CA ALA A 169 -3.08 4.58 4.79
C ALA A 169 -1.99 5.62 4.47
N SER A 170 -2.37 6.87 4.19
CA SER A 170 -1.42 7.96 3.96
C SER A 170 -0.60 8.31 5.20
N ASP A 171 -1.25 8.38 6.37
CA ASP A 171 -0.54 8.65 7.63
C ASP A 171 0.41 7.51 8.00
N ALA A 172 0.01 6.26 7.74
CA ALA A 172 0.89 5.10 7.89
C ALA A 172 2.07 5.14 6.91
N ALA A 173 1.83 5.48 5.64
CA ALA A 173 2.90 5.63 4.65
C ALA A 173 3.90 6.70 5.07
N ARG A 174 3.43 7.82 5.64
CA ARG A 174 4.29 8.86 6.20
C ARG A 174 5.18 8.34 7.32
N LEU A 175 4.63 7.57 8.27
CA LEU A 175 5.41 6.96 9.35
C LEU A 175 6.47 6.02 8.78
N ILE A 176 6.11 5.16 7.82
CA ILE A 176 7.06 4.24 7.21
C ILE A 176 8.17 5.02 6.50
N LEU A 177 7.84 6.03 5.69
CA LEU A 177 8.84 6.88 5.02
C LEU A 177 9.75 7.59 6.02
N HIS A 178 9.18 8.11 7.11
CA HIS A 178 9.92 8.76 8.19
C HIS A 178 10.95 7.82 8.81
N GLU A 179 10.49 6.67 9.30
CA GLU A 179 11.35 5.68 9.96
C GLU A 179 12.37 5.06 8.99
N SER A 180 12.05 4.99 7.70
CA SER A 180 12.97 4.52 6.66
C SER A 180 14.17 5.46 6.48
N LEU A 181 13.99 6.77 6.68
CA LEU A 181 15.09 7.74 6.59
C LEU A 181 16.15 7.48 7.68
N HIS A 182 15.75 7.01 8.87
CA HIS A 182 16.71 6.60 9.91
C HIS A 182 17.62 5.44 9.46
N THR A 183 17.17 4.58 8.54
CA THR A 183 17.99 3.47 8.01
C THR A 183 19.00 3.92 6.94
N ASN A 184 18.69 5.01 6.24
CA ASN A 184 19.48 5.47 5.10
C ASN A 184 20.54 6.52 5.49
N TYR A 185 20.30 7.25 6.58
CA TYR A 185 21.29 8.11 7.20
C TYR A 185 21.91 7.36 8.38
N SER A 186 23.10 6.80 8.20
CA SER A 186 23.88 6.28 9.32
C SER A 186 24.20 7.45 10.26
N TYR A 187 23.47 7.56 11.37
CA TYR A 187 23.87 8.47 12.42
C TYR A 187 25.20 7.96 12.97
N TRP A 188 26.28 8.63 12.59
CA TRP A 188 27.64 8.45 13.10
C TRP A 188 27.61 8.19 14.61
N GLY A 189 27.82 6.94 15.02
CA GLY A 189 28.22 6.55 16.38
C GLY A 189 27.35 7.01 17.55
N ALA A 190 26.04 7.25 17.38
CA ALA A 190 25.20 7.69 18.50
C ALA A 190 24.68 6.50 19.34
N SER A 191 25.60 5.80 20.00
CA SER A 191 25.26 4.80 21.01
C SER A 191 24.69 5.40 22.31
N ASN A 192 24.61 6.74 22.50
CA ASN A 192 24.08 7.34 23.74
C ASN A 192 23.73 8.85 23.61
N ALA A 193 22.57 9.25 23.09
CA ALA A 193 22.08 10.63 23.30
C ALA A 193 20.55 10.80 23.13
N PRO A 194 19.75 10.76 24.22
CA PRO A 194 18.28 10.91 24.17
C PRO A 194 17.77 12.33 23.82
N TRP A 195 18.65 13.35 23.75
CA TRP A 195 18.23 14.76 23.76
C TRP A 195 18.62 15.59 22.53
N ARG A 196 19.43 15.04 21.60
CA ARG A 196 19.70 15.66 20.27
C ARG A 196 18.71 15.24 19.17
N LEU A 197 17.66 14.50 19.56
CA LEU A 197 16.71 13.83 18.68
C LEU A 197 15.60 14.77 18.13
N TYR A 198 15.27 15.88 18.79
CA TYR A 198 14.10 16.69 18.40
C TYR A 198 14.25 17.49 17.09
N TRP A 199 15.44 18.06 16.80
CA TRP A 199 15.66 18.84 15.57
C TRP A 199 15.64 17.97 14.31
N ASN A 200 16.15 16.75 14.40
CA ASN A 200 16.20 15.83 13.27
C ASN A 200 14.83 15.25 12.94
N HIS A 201 13.99 14.95 13.94
CA HIS A 201 12.66 14.39 13.68
C HIS A 201 11.73 15.36 12.94
N SER A 202 11.83 16.67 13.19
CA SER A 202 11.10 17.68 12.41
C SER A 202 11.54 17.69 10.94
N TRP A 203 12.86 17.62 10.70
CA TRP A 203 13.42 17.56 9.34
C TRP A 203 13.05 16.25 8.63
N LEU A 204 13.20 15.10 9.29
CA LEU A 204 12.85 13.78 8.77
C LEU A 204 11.36 13.69 8.44
N ASP A 205 10.49 14.23 9.30
CA ASP A 205 9.05 14.32 9.03
C ASP A 205 8.75 15.25 7.85
N GLY A 206 9.40 16.41 7.78
CA GLY A 206 9.31 17.31 6.63
C GLY A 206 9.74 16.63 5.33
N LYS A 207 10.80 15.82 5.36
CA LYS A 207 11.27 15.05 4.21
C LYS A 207 10.29 13.94 3.83
N ALA A 208 9.76 13.21 4.82
CA ALA A 208 8.74 12.18 4.60
C ALA A 208 7.46 12.76 3.98
N LYS A 209 6.99 13.93 4.45
CA LYS A 209 5.88 14.68 3.82
C LYS A 209 6.17 15.03 2.37
N GLY A 210 7.38 15.52 2.08
CA GLY A 210 7.82 15.82 0.72
C GLY A 210 7.72 14.59 -0.19
N LEU A 211 8.28 13.46 0.25
CA LEU A 211 8.22 12.19 -0.48
C LEU A 211 6.78 11.70 -0.69
N LEU A 212 5.93 11.79 0.33
CA LEU A 212 4.53 11.41 0.26
C LEU A 212 3.75 12.26 -0.75
N LYS A 213 4.02 13.57 -0.81
CA LYS A 213 3.42 14.48 -1.79
C LYS A 213 3.94 14.23 -3.20
N GLU A 214 5.26 14.13 -3.37
CA GLU A 214 5.91 13.86 -4.67
C GLU A 214 5.49 12.50 -5.24
N GLY A 215 5.42 11.49 -4.37
CA GLY A 215 4.97 10.14 -4.71
C GLY A 215 3.46 10.00 -4.83
N GLY A 216 2.66 11.05 -4.63
CA GLY A 216 1.20 10.98 -4.77
C GLY A 216 0.51 10.03 -3.80
N LEU A 217 1.11 9.76 -2.63
CA LEU A 217 0.51 8.93 -1.57
C LEU A 217 -0.50 9.69 -0.71
N GLY A 218 -0.74 10.97 -1.01
CA GLY A 218 -1.77 11.81 -0.39
C GLY A 218 -1.61 11.96 1.13
N GLY A 219 -2.49 12.75 1.76
CA GLY A 219 -2.60 12.84 3.22
C GLY A 219 -1.49 13.64 3.91
N ASP A 220 -1.72 14.95 4.03
CA ASP A 220 -0.92 15.85 4.88
C ASP A 220 -1.40 15.83 6.37
N GLY A 221 -2.02 14.72 6.78
CA GLY A 221 -2.72 14.58 8.07
C GLY A 221 -1.81 14.74 9.29
N CYS A 222 -2.40 15.16 10.41
CA CYS A 222 -1.68 15.34 11.66
C CYS A 222 -1.58 14.02 12.43
N ILE A 223 -0.35 13.56 12.68
CA ILE A 223 -0.11 12.41 13.52
C ILE A 223 -0.10 12.86 15.00
N ALA A 224 -1.15 12.48 15.73
CA ALA A 224 -1.25 12.68 17.17
C ALA A 224 -0.25 11.77 17.93
N TYR A 225 0.15 12.16 19.13
CA TYR A 225 1.55 12.53 19.38
C TYR A 225 2.37 11.69 20.39
N MET A 226 3.69 11.56 20.15
CA MET A 226 4.75 11.58 21.21
C MET A 226 6.07 12.35 20.84
N VAL A 227 6.49 12.58 19.55
CA VAL A 227 7.80 13.26 19.19
C VAL A 227 7.83 14.34 18.03
N PHE A 228 6.81 14.56 17.20
CA PHE A 228 6.55 15.67 16.16
C PHE A 228 5.62 16.96 16.46
N LYS A 229 5.94 17.92 17.34
CA LYS A 229 4.89 18.65 18.15
C LYS A 229 4.26 19.74 17.29
N LYS A 230 2.93 19.65 17.12
CA LYS A 230 2.00 20.56 16.43
C LYS A 230 1.67 20.20 14.99
N CYS A 231 0.41 19.86 14.80
CA CYS A 231 -0.51 20.83 14.24
C CYS A 231 -1.08 21.63 15.43
#